data_AF-A0A024THE5-F1
#
_entry.id   AF-A0A024THE5-F1
#
_cell.length_a   1.000
_cell.length_b   1.000
_cell.length_c   1.000
_cell.angle_alpha   90.00
_cell.angle_beta   90.00
_cell.angle_gamma   90.00
#
_symmetry.space_group_name_H-M   'P 1'
#
loop_
_entity.id
_entity.type
_entity.pdbx_description
1 polymer ?
#
loop_
_entity_poly.entity_id
_entity_poly.type
_entity_poly.pdbx_seq_one_letter_code
_entity_poly.pdbx_strand_id
1 'polypeptide(L)'
;MAGRRLLQSAFHAALPLAAPGEVSRFLTGASLVVGCGLACAVELSKSSSSCRGWARDPLPQQSIVALSALINEAVDIPGMNEDEEMEIIQSAVERIVTEMENFMPQSYWDRIMRADKTVPDAQRELMQSRLIQHFQQSLHLPYLTESDQRLIVHATVAIVSDAMGDSKLDDILAQDATSVSLAAIFVREAMGIDNVDALRREVSEIIDLPVPLPEPVVKWVIGKGVSALVGILNEAVDVSLAECFGKSASRQVTSTADFQEVLRVNVVALLHRSMTVFLLPAFVEEFFISKVVETYFKFCVTTSRIDTAVAMLLKAK
;
A
#
# COMPACT_ATOMS: atom_id res chain seq x y z
N MET A 1 -18.91 19.99 13.90
CA MET A 1 -18.38 20.20 12.53
C MET A 1 -16.91 19.72 12.44
N ALA A 2 -16.63 18.43 12.64
CA ALA A 2 -15.26 17.88 12.59
C ALA A 2 -15.26 16.38 12.22
N GLY A 3 -15.73 16.03 11.02
CA GLY A 3 -15.94 14.62 10.64
C GLY A 3 -15.80 14.31 9.16
N ARG A 4 -14.97 15.05 8.41
CA ARG A 4 -14.81 14.89 6.95
C ARG A 4 -13.36 14.81 6.45
N ARG A 5 -12.38 14.51 7.31
CA ARG A 5 -10.95 14.66 6.96
C ARG A 5 -10.10 13.39 6.88
N LEU A 6 -10.66 12.19 7.02
CA LEU A 6 -9.87 10.96 7.05
C LEU A 6 -9.62 10.30 5.69
N LEU A 7 -10.10 10.85 4.57
CA LEU A 7 -9.97 10.23 3.24
C LEU A 7 -9.49 11.18 2.14
N GLN A 8 -8.94 12.36 2.47
CA GLN A 8 -8.72 13.44 1.48
C GLN A 8 -7.27 13.96 1.35
N SER A 9 -6.27 13.41 2.03
CA SER A 9 -4.90 13.96 2.01
C SER A 9 -3.85 13.17 1.24
N ALA A 10 -4.17 12.00 0.69
CA ALA A 10 -3.33 11.39 -0.34
C ALA A 10 -3.58 12.10 -1.68
N PHE A 11 -2.54 12.44 -2.43
CA PHE A 11 -2.53 13.03 -3.80
C PHE A 11 -2.28 14.54 -3.98
N HIS A 12 -1.29 15.11 -3.29
CA HIS A 12 -0.55 16.25 -3.88
C HIS A 12 0.97 16.13 -3.69
N ALA A 13 1.59 15.19 -4.42
CA ALA A 13 2.97 15.21 -4.90
C ALA A 13 3.04 14.11 -5.97
N ALA A 14 3.38 14.29 -7.24
CA ALA A 14 4.24 15.28 -7.88
C ALA A 14 3.78 15.53 -9.33
N LEU A 15 3.78 16.80 -9.73
CA LEU A 15 3.80 17.25 -11.12
C LEU A 15 5.21 17.81 -11.37
N PRO A 16 6.05 17.23 -12.23
CA PRO A 16 7.24 17.93 -12.69
C PRO A 16 6.82 18.89 -13.81
N LEU A 17 6.78 20.19 -13.49
CA LEU A 17 6.83 21.24 -14.51
C LEU A 17 8.26 21.24 -15.08
N ALA A 18 8.44 20.61 -16.23
CA ALA A 18 9.61 20.84 -17.07
C ALA A 18 9.36 22.10 -17.91
N ALA A 19 10.11 23.17 -17.65
CA ALA A 19 10.27 24.29 -18.57
C ALA A 19 11.59 24.10 -19.34
N PRO A 20 11.62 24.31 -20.67
CA PRO A 20 12.84 24.22 -21.46
C PRO A 20 13.68 25.49 -21.29
N GLY A 21 14.99 25.32 -21.44
CA GLY A 21 16.00 26.23 -20.93
C GLY A 21 16.28 27.48 -21.74
N GLU A 22 17.16 28.31 -21.17
CA GLU A 22 17.96 29.25 -21.92
C GLU A 22 19.38 29.35 -21.33
N VAL A 23 20.31 29.45 -22.25
CA VAL A 23 21.75 29.33 -22.14
C VAL A 23 22.35 30.67 -21.70
N SER A 24 23.31 30.67 -20.77
CA SER A 24 24.41 31.63 -20.88
C SER A 24 25.69 31.19 -20.18
N ARG A 25 26.78 31.49 -20.90
CA ARG A 25 28.19 31.15 -20.69
C ARG A 25 28.88 32.14 -19.73
N PHE A 26 30.19 31.92 -19.54
CA PHE A 26 31.25 32.72 -18.84
C PHE A 26 31.46 32.26 -17.37
N LEU A 27 32.66 31.98 -16.83
CA LEU A 27 34.07 32.14 -17.23
C LEU A 27 34.99 31.20 -16.43
N THR A 28 35.99 30.66 -17.14
CA THR A 28 37.43 30.43 -16.80
C THR A 28 37.97 30.47 -15.36
N GLY A 29 38.91 29.56 -15.09
CA GLY A 29 40.08 29.77 -14.20
C GLY A 29 40.42 28.55 -13.33
N ALA A 30 41.20 27.57 -13.79
CA ALA A 30 42.68 27.49 -13.80
C ALA A 30 43.30 26.74 -12.59
N SER A 31 44.11 25.71 -12.92
CA SER A 31 45.29 25.18 -12.18
C SER A 31 45.09 24.48 -10.81
N LEU A 32 45.89 23.52 -10.33
CA LEU A 32 47.16 22.86 -10.73
C LEU A 32 47.33 21.58 -9.87
N VAL A 33 47.68 20.46 -10.52
CA VAL A 33 48.66 19.36 -10.25
C VAL A 33 49.12 18.98 -8.81
N VAL A 34 49.52 17.69 -8.72
CA VAL A 34 50.38 16.95 -7.74
C VAL A 34 49.54 16.10 -6.77
N GLY A 35 49.68 14.79 -6.61
CA GLY A 35 50.73 13.81 -6.91
C GLY A 35 50.71 12.74 -5.79
N CYS A 36 51.25 11.54 -6.05
CA CYS A 36 51.34 10.36 -5.17
C CYS A 36 50.01 9.60 -4.94
N GLY A 37 49.83 8.33 -5.32
CA GLY A 37 50.82 7.26 -5.45
C GLY A 37 51.04 6.57 -4.11
N LEU A 38 50.11 5.70 -3.72
CA LEU A 38 50.32 4.67 -2.69
C LEU A 38 49.32 3.53 -2.93
N ALA A 39 49.87 2.42 -3.40
CA ALA A 39 49.24 1.11 -3.38
C ALA A 39 49.13 0.67 -1.91
N CYS A 40 47.94 0.22 -1.50
CA CYS A 40 47.78 -0.58 -0.29
C CYS A 40 46.90 -1.79 -0.60
N ALA A 41 47.40 -2.92 -0.11
CA ALA A 41 46.91 -4.28 -0.23
C ALA A 41 45.40 -4.43 -0.03
N VAL A 42 44.81 -5.27 -0.87
CA VAL A 42 43.55 -5.95 -0.58
C VAL A 42 43.82 -6.97 0.52
N GLU A 43 43.67 -6.53 1.77
CA GLU A 43 43.47 -7.45 2.89
C GLU A 43 41.96 -7.68 3.04
N LEU A 44 41.57 -8.93 2.84
CA LEU A 44 40.28 -9.47 3.26
C LEU A 44 40.17 -9.35 4.79
N SER A 45 39.66 -8.21 5.27
CA SER A 45 39.08 -8.17 6.61
C SER A 45 37.60 -8.53 6.49
N LYS A 46 37.25 -9.73 6.96
CA LYS A 46 35.90 -10.04 7.45
C LYS A 46 35.48 -8.90 8.40
N SER A 47 34.69 -7.94 7.93
CA SER A 47 34.02 -7.02 8.83
C SER A 47 32.82 -7.77 9.40
N SER A 48 33.06 -8.49 10.49
CA SER A 48 32.05 -8.65 11.52
C SER A 48 31.77 -7.25 12.08
N SER A 49 30.91 -6.49 11.39
CA SER A 49 30.34 -5.28 11.95
C SER A 49 29.35 -5.71 13.04
N SER A 50 29.91 -6.02 14.21
CA SER A 50 29.20 -5.85 15.47
C SER A 50 28.91 -4.35 15.59
N CYS A 51 27.79 -3.93 15.00
CA CYS A 51 27.11 -2.73 15.45
C CYS A 51 26.74 -3.01 16.90
N ARG A 52 27.46 -2.39 17.85
CA ARG A 52 26.98 -2.25 19.22
C ARG A 52 25.72 -1.40 19.17
N GLY A 53 24.60 -2.06 18.91
CA GLY A 53 23.28 -1.48 18.99
C GLY A 53 23.09 -0.97 20.41
N TRP A 54 22.67 0.27 20.53
CA TRP A 54 22.06 0.75 21.77
C TRP A 54 20.87 -0.19 21.97
N ALA A 55 20.90 -1.03 23.01
CA ALA A 55 19.88 -2.04 23.24
C ALA A 55 18.54 -1.31 23.37
N ARG A 56 17.73 -1.36 22.31
CA ARG A 56 16.36 -0.87 22.32
C ARG A 56 15.53 -1.97 22.96
N ASP A 57 14.43 -1.58 23.57
CA ASP A 57 13.47 -2.58 24.04
C ASP A 57 12.77 -3.14 22.79
N PRO A 58 12.93 -4.44 22.48
CA PRO A 58 12.23 -5.05 21.36
C PRO A 58 10.74 -5.11 21.67
N LEU A 59 9.92 -5.20 20.62
CA LEU A 59 8.50 -5.47 20.77
C LEU A 59 8.31 -6.79 21.55
N PRO A 60 7.38 -6.86 22.53
CA PRO A 60 7.16 -8.09 23.28
C PRO A 60 6.75 -9.22 22.35
N GLN A 61 7.26 -10.44 22.60
CA GLN A 61 6.95 -11.60 21.76
C GLN A 61 5.43 -11.86 21.67
N GLN A 62 4.69 -11.55 22.73
CA GLN A 62 3.23 -11.67 22.75
C GLN A 62 2.56 -10.75 21.71
N SER A 63 3.07 -9.53 21.55
CA SER A 63 2.58 -8.57 20.54
C SER A 63 2.91 -9.04 19.13
N ILE A 64 4.08 -9.67 18.92
CA ILE A 64 4.47 -10.26 17.64
C ILE A 64 3.51 -11.41 17.29
N VAL A 65 3.25 -12.34 18.23
CA VAL A 65 2.33 -13.46 18.01
C VAL A 65 0.91 -12.97 17.70
N ALA A 66 0.40 -12.00 18.45
CA ALA A 66 -0.93 -11.43 18.19
C ALA A 66 -1.02 -10.72 16.83
N LEU A 67 0.03 -9.99 16.43
CA LEU A 67 0.12 -9.36 15.12
C LEU A 67 0.14 -10.40 13.99
N SER A 68 0.88 -11.49 14.21
CA SER A 68 0.98 -12.62 13.27
C SER A 68 -0.36 -13.30 13.08
N ALA A 69 -1.09 -13.57 14.17
CA ALA A 69 -2.39 -14.19 14.13
C ALA A 69 -3.41 -13.35 13.34
N LEU A 70 -3.42 -12.04 13.59
CA LEU A 70 -4.31 -11.10 12.90
C LEU A 70 -3.99 -10.99 11.39
N ILE A 71 -2.73 -11.12 10.99
CA ILE A 71 -2.34 -11.13 9.57
C ILE A 71 -2.64 -12.50 8.93
N ASN A 72 -2.46 -13.60 9.66
CA ASN A 72 -2.72 -14.97 9.20
C ASN A 72 -4.17 -15.18 8.79
N GLU A 73 -5.14 -14.50 9.42
CA GLU A 73 -6.55 -14.58 8.99
C GLU A 73 -6.78 -14.10 7.54
N ALA A 74 -5.87 -13.30 6.97
CA ALA A 74 -5.99 -12.72 5.64
C ALA A 74 -5.05 -13.34 4.59
N VAL A 75 -4.12 -14.20 5.00
CA VAL A 75 -3.08 -14.80 4.14
C VAL A 75 -3.27 -16.31 4.15
N ASP A 76 -3.36 -16.90 2.95
CA ASP A 76 -3.49 -18.35 2.73
C ASP A 76 -2.30 -18.81 1.89
N ILE A 77 -1.48 -19.74 2.41
CA ILE A 77 -0.27 -20.24 1.74
C ILE A 77 -0.56 -21.63 1.17
N PRO A 78 -0.59 -21.78 -0.16
CA PRO A 78 -1.06 -23.01 -0.78
C PRO A 78 -0.19 -24.21 -0.42
N GLY A 79 -0.84 -25.25 0.10
CA GLY A 79 -0.21 -26.54 0.42
C GLY A 79 0.43 -26.63 1.80
N MET A 80 0.17 -25.65 2.68
CA MET A 80 0.57 -25.67 4.08
C MET A 80 -0.66 -25.87 4.98
N ASN A 81 -0.43 -26.29 6.22
CA ASN A 81 -1.47 -26.32 7.25
C ASN A 81 -1.42 -25.05 8.10
N GLU A 82 -2.50 -24.76 8.84
CA GLU A 82 -2.63 -23.52 9.63
C GLU A 82 -1.47 -23.31 10.63
N ASP A 83 -0.92 -24.38 11.21
CA ASP A 83 0.20 -24.30 12.15
C ASP A 83 1.51 -23.90 11.44
N GLU A 84 1.79 -24.50 10.28
CA GLU A 84 2.95 -24.18 9.43
C GLU A 84 2.87 -22.76 8.85
N GLU A 85 1.67 -22.35 8.44
CA GLU A 85 1.41 -20.98 7.97
C GLU A 85 1.68 -19.96 9.06
N MET A 86 1.18 -20.21 10.27
CA MET A 86 1.40 -19.34 11.42
C MET A 86 2.89 -19.19 11.73
N GLU A 87 3.67 -20.28 11.68
CA GLU A 87 5.13 -20.22 11.91
C GLU A 87 5.84 -19.34 10.86
N ILE A 88 5.46 -19.47 9.59
CA ILE A 88 6.05 -18.67 8.50
C ILE A 88 5.67 -17.20 8.63
N ILE A 89 4.39 -16.91 8.89
CA ILE A 89 3.91 -15.54 9.06
C ILE A 89 4.53 -14.91 10.31
N GLN A 90 4.63 -15.64 11.42
CA GLN A 90 5.29 -15.14 12.63
C GLN A 90 6.76 -14.82 12.37
N SER A 91 7.49 -15.70 11.69
CA SER A 91 8.89 -15.46 11.31
C SER A 91 9.03 -14.24 10.39
N ALA A 92 8.11 -14.06 9.45
CA ALA A 92 8.05 -12.90 8.56
C ALA A 92 7.80 -11.60 9.34
N VAL A 93 6.80 -11.58 10.23
CA VAL A 93 6.45 -10.43 11.06
C VAL A 93 7.60 -10.08 12.00
N GLU A 94 8.20 -11.06 12.67
CA GLU A 94 9.36 -10.85 13.56
C GLU A 94 10.53 -10.20 12.81
N ARG A 95 10.80 -10.66 11.59
CA ARG A 95 11.87 -10.09 10.75
C ARG A 95 11.55 -8.66 10.33
N ILE A 96 10.32 -8.36 9.93
CA ILE A 96 9.91 -6.99 9.56
C ILE A 96 10.00 -6.07 10.78
N VAL A 97 9.50 -6.51 11.94
CA VAL A 97 9.54 -5.75 13.19
C VAL A 97 10.99 -5.46 13.62
N THR A 98 11.88 -6.45 13.51
CA THR A 98 13.30 -6.28 13.80
C THR A 98 13.97 -5.28 12.86
N GLU A 99 13.66 -5.33 11.56
CA GLU A 99 14.17 -4.33 10.61
C GLU A 99 13.56 -2.94 10.83
N MET A 100 12.29 -2.84 11.21
CA MET A 100 11.66 -1.59 11.63
C MET A 100 12.35 -0.99 12.85
N GLU A 101 12.66 -1.82 13.84
CA GLU A 101 13.43 -1.42 15.01
C GLU A 101 14.78 -0.85 14.59
N ASN A 102 15.51 -1.52 13.68
CA ASN A 102 16.83 -1.07 13.24
C ASN A 102 16.79 0.20 12.38
N PHE A 103 15.78 0.33 11.52
CA PHE A 103 15.69 1.40 10.53
C PHE A 103 15.11 2.70 11.10
N MET A 104 14.15 2.62 12.02
CA MET A 104 13.44 3.81 12.51
C MET A 104 14.29 4.62 13.52
N PRO A 105 14.10 5.96 13.58
CA PRO A 105 14.70 6.75 14.63
C PRO A 105 14.14 6.35 16.01
N GLN A 106 15.01 6.33 17.02
CA GLN A 106 14.64 5.95 18.39
C GLN A 106 13.39 6.68 18.91
N SER A 107 13.26 7.97 18.59
CA SER A 107 12.12 8.79 19.02
C SER A 107 10.77 8.33 18.48
N TYR A 108 10.74 7.60 17.36
CA TYR A 108 9.52 7.01 16.81
C TYR A 108 9.27 5.63 17.42
N TRP A 109 10.32 4.82 17.60
CA TRP A 109 10.22 3.52 18.27
C TRP A 109 9.70 3.65 19.71
N ASP A 110 10.24 4.59 20.48
CA ASP A 110 9.82 4.82 21.86
C ASP A 110 8.34 5.21 21.96
N ARG A 111 7.78 5.88 20.93
CA ARG A 111 6.36 6.27 20.90
C ARG A 111 5.44 5.08 20.70
N ILE A 112 5.86 4.09 19.91
CA ILE A 112 5.14 2.82 19.74
C ILE A 112 5.04 2.11 21.09
N MET A 113 6.16 2.09 21.83
CA MET A 113 6.27 1.34 23.09
C MET A 113 5.64 2.06 24.29
N ARG A 114 5.70 3.40 24.34
CA ARG A 114 5.31 4.20 25.52
C ARG A 114 4.03 5.01 25.35
N ALA A 115 3.49 5.11 24.13
CA ALA A 115 2.28 5.85 23.81
C ALA A 115 2.21 7.27 24.41
N ASP A 116 3.35 7.96 24.48
CA ASP A 116 3.49 9.22 25.22
C ASP A 116 3.15 10.46 24.38
N LYS A 117 3.45 10.42 23.06
CA LYS A 117 3.22 11.51 22.11
C LYS A 117 2.75 11.01 20.76
N THR A 118 1.54 11.40 20.39
CA THR A 118 0.97 11.08 19.08
C THR A 118 1.76 11.76 17.95
N VAL A 119 1.87 11.05 16.83
CA VAL A 119 2.45 11.57 15.59
C VAL A 119 1.29 11.99 14.67
N PRO A 120 1.33 13.20 14.08
CA PRO A 120 0.28 13.62 13.14
C PRO A 120 0.13 12.65 11.97
N ASP A 121 -1.11 12.41 11.55
CA ASP A 121 -1.46 11.44 10.50
C ASP A 121 -0.63 11.59 9.23
N ALA A 122 -0.49 12.81 8.70
CA ALA A 122 0.30 13.08 7.49
C ALA A 122 1.78 12.67 7.63
N GLN A 123 2.35 12.75 8.83
CA GLN A 123 3.72 12.28 9.07
C GLN A 123 3.79 10.76 9.20
N ARG A 124 2.78 10.13 9.82
CA ARG A 124 2.68 8.66 9.91
C ARG A 124 2.53 8.04 8.53
N GLU A 125 1.65 8.59 7.69
CA GLU A 125 1.43 8.15 6.30
C GLU A 125 2.72 8.23 5.47
N LEU A 126 3.43 9.35 5.53
CA LEU A 126 4.68 9.52 4.80
C LEU A 126 5.78 8.58 5.30
N MET A 127 5.81 8.29 6.61
CA MET A 127 6.73 7.32 7.18
C MET A 127 6.37 5.89 6.76
N GLN A 128 5.09 5.50 6.85
CA GLN A 128 4.58 4.21 6.40
C GLN A 128 4.97 3.97 4.94
N SER A 129 4.67 4.92 4.05
CA SER A 129 5.01 4.82 2.61
C SER A 129 6.50 4.56 2.37
N ARG A 130 7.38 5.26 3.10
CA ARG A 130 8.84 5.06 2.99
C ARG A 130 9.30 3.71 3.52
N LEU A 131 8.75 3.27 4.64
CA LEU A 131 9.06 1.97 5.24
C LEU A 131 8.62 0.83 4.32
N ILE A 132 7.39 0.90 3.81
CA ILE A 132 6.85 -0.07 2.85
C ILE A 132 7.75 -0.14 1.62
N GLN A 133 8.08 1.01 1.01
CA GLN A 133 8.94 1.05 -0.17
C GLN A 133 10.33 0.46 0.13
N HIS A 134 10.91 0.79 1.27
CA HIS A 134 12.22 0.27 1.67
C HIS A 134 12.19 -1.25 1.86
N PHE A 135 11.25 -1.76 2.65
CA PHE A 135 11.16 -3.18 2.98
C PHE A 135 10.73 -4.05 1.81
N GLN A 136 9.89 -3.55 0.89
CA GLN A 136 9.59 -4.27 -0.34
C GLN A 136 10.82 -4.47 -1.23
N GLN A 137 11.82 -3.59 -1.13
CA GLN A 137 13.07 -3.68 -1.90
C GLN A 137 14.18 -4.44 -1.16
N SER A 138 14.23 -4.34 0.17
CA SER A 138 15.33 -4.86 0.98
C SER A 138 15.03 -6.23 1.61
N LEU A 139 13.78 -6.55 1.89
CA LEU A 139 13.40 -7.82 2.49
C LEU A 139 13.12 -8.86 1.42
N HIS A 140 13.60 -10.07 1.70
CA HIS A 140 13.17 -11.28 1.02
C HIS A 140 12.71 -12.27 2.07
N LEU A 141 11.41 -12.56 2.06
CA LEU A 141 10.77 -13.47 2.99
C LEU A 141 10.60 -14.83 2.29
N PRO A 142 11.32 -15.88 2.72
CA PRO A 142 11.23 -17.17 2.07
C PRO A 142 9.83 -17.77 2.27
N TYR A 143 9.43 -18.65 1.35
CA TYR A 143 8.14 -19.37 1.36
C TYR A 143 6.89 -18.52 1.08
N LEU A 144 7.03 -17.20 0.95
CA LEU A 144 5.94 -16.29 0.60
C LEU A 144 6.01 -15.89 -0.88
N THR A 145 4.85 -15.72 -1.51
CA THR A 145 4.78 -15.09 -2.83
C THR A 145 5.08 -13.60 -2.71
N GLU A 146 5.42 -12.92 -3.82
CA GLU A 146 5.61 -11.47 -3.79
C GLU A 146 4.35 -10.71 -3.34
N SER A 147 3.16 -11.25 -3.62
CA SER A 147 1.89 -10.65 -3.20
C SER A 147 1.74 -10.75 -1.68
N ASP A 148 2.01 -11.93 -1.11
CA ASP A 148 1.84 -12.17 0.32
C ASP A 148 2.92 -11.45 1.12
N GLN A 149 4.15 -11.40 0.62
CA GLN A 149 5.20 -10.57 1.19
C GLN A 149 4.80 -9.09 1.21
N ARG A 150 4.28 -8.55 0.10
CA ARG A 150 3.82 -7.16 0.04
C ARG A 150 2.70 -6.91 1.06
N LEU A 151 1.77 -7.85 1.17
CA LEU A 151 0.66 -7.77 2.11
C LEU A 151 1.11 -7.77 3.56
N ILE A 152 1.96 -8.73 3.94
CA ILE A 152 2.47 -8.86 5.32
C ILE A 152 3.32 -7.64 5.70
N VAL A 153 4.16 -7.13 4.78
CA VAL A 153 4.92 -5.89 4.99
C VAL A 153 3.99 -4.70 5.19
N HIS A 154 2.99 -4.53 4.32
CA HIS A 154 2.08 -3.39 4.38
C HIS A 154 1.24 -3.42 5.66
N ALA A 155 0.66 -4.58 6.01
CA ALA A 155 -0.13 -4.77 7.22
C ALA A 155 0.70 -4.54 8.48
N THR A 156 1.89 -5.15 8.57
CA THR A 156 2.80 -5.00 9.73
C THR A 156 3.19 -3.53 9.93
N VAL A 157 3.66 -2.86 8.87
CA VAL A 157 4.08 -1.46 8.96
C VAL A 157 2.90 -0.55 9.32
N ALA A 158 1.72 -0.80 8.75
CA ALA A 158 0.52 -0.01 9.04
C ALA A 158 0.11 -0.14 10.51
N ILE A 159 -0.02 -1.37 11.03
CA ILE A 159 -0.45 -1.64 12.41
C ILE A 159 0.55 -1.08 13.42
N VAL A 160 1.84 -1.35 13.22
CA VAL A 160 2.91 -0.86 14.11
C VAL A 160 3.00 0.67 14.07
N SER A 161 2.80 1.28 12.89
CA SER A 161 2.80 2.75 12.79
C SER A 161 1.50 3.37 13.33
N ASP A 162 0.40 2.64 13.32
CA ASP A 162 -0.86 3.10 13.88
C ASP A 162 -0.82 3.22 15.40
N ALA A 163 0.01 2.40 16.05
CA ALA A 163 0.30 2.51 17.48
C ALA A 163 0.95 3.85 17.90
N MET A 164 1.45 4.66 16.96
CA MET A 164 1.94 6.02 17.23
C MET A 164 0.87 7.10 17.10
N GLY A 165 -0.34 6.73 16.67
CA GLY A 165 -1.48 7.64 16.56
C GLY A 165 -2.22 7.77 17.88
N ASP A 166 -3.55 7.85 17.80
CA ASP A 166 -4.42 7.94 18.97
C ASP A 166 -4.69 6.58 19.65
N SER A 167 -4.28 5.47 19.01
CA SER A 167 -4.49 4.10 19.47
C SER A 167 -3.18 3.49 19.96
N LYS A 168 -3.23 2.69 21.04
CA LYS A 168 -2.06 1.92 21.49
C LYS A 168 -1.98 0.59 20.76
N LEU A 169 -0.77 0.03 20.66
CA LEU A 169 -0.58 -1.27 20.02
C LEU A 169 -1.40 -2.36 20.69
N ASP A 170 -1.37 -2.44 22.02
CA ASP A 170 -2.15 -3.44 22.76
C ASP A 170 -3.66 -3.29 22.54
N ASP A 171 -4.16 -2.05 22.42
CA ASP A 171 -5.58 -1.78 22.14
C ASP A 171 -5.98 -2.16 20.70
N ILE A 172 -5.04 -2.10 19.75
CA ILE A 172 -5.24 -2.54 18.37
C ILE A 172 -5.22 -4.08 18.30
N LEU A 173 -4.28 -4.70 19.00
CA LEU A 173 -4.10 -6.16 19.01
C LEU A 173 -5.18 -6.89 19.83
N ALA A 174 -5.74 -6.24 20.86
CA ALA A 174 -6.81 -6.79 21.69
C ALA A 174 -8.20 -6.63 21.08
N GLN A 175 -8.33 -5.97 19.92
CA GLN A 175 -9.61 -5.93 19.20
C GLN A 175 -9.86 -7.29 18.54
N ASP A 176 -10.94 -7.96 18.96
CA ASP A 176 -11.47 -9.17 18.30
C ASP A 176 -11.93 -8.90 16.86
N ALA A 177 -11.95 -7.63 16.45
CA ALA A 177 -12.44 -7.14 15.17
C ALA A 177 -11.30 -6.54 14.34
N THR A 178 -11.17 -6.99 13.09
CA THR A 178 -10.28 -6.36 12.11
C THR A 178 -10.65 -4.89 11.93
N SER A 179 -9.68 -3.99 12.01
CA SER A 179 -9.92 -2.56 11.79
C SER A 179 -10.27 -2.28 10.32
N VAL A 180 -11.10 -1.25 10.08
CA VAL A 180 -11.45 -0.83 8.70
C VAL A 180 -10.19 -0.46 7.91
N SER A 181 -9.19 0.14 8.56
CA SER A 181 -7.90 0.48 7.95
C SER A 181 -7.17 -0.77 7.43
N LEU A 182 -7.17 -1.84 8.22
CA LEU A 182 -6.52 -3.09 7.86
C LEU A 182 -7.29 -3.84 6.76
N ALA A 183 -8.62 -3.87 6.83
CA ALA A 183 -9.43 -4.39 5.75
C ALA A 183 -9.22 -3.62 4.44
N ALA A 184 -9.01 -2.30 4.49
CA ALA A 184 -8.67 -1.51 3.32
C ALA A 184 -7.34 -1.94 2.69
N ILE A 185 -6.36 -2.33 3.49
CA ILE A 185 -5.09 -2.87 2.99
C ILE A 185 -5.33 -4.18 2.25
N PHE A 186 -6.07 -5.11 2.86
CA PHE A 186 -6.37 -6.40 2.25
C PHE A 186 -7.17 -6.26 0.95
N VAL A 187 -8.17 -5.36 0.93
CA VAL A 187 -8.96 -5.11 -0.28
C VAL A 187 -8.10 -4.48 -1.39
N ARG A 188 -7.22 -3.52 -1.09
CA ARG A 188 -6.34 -2.91 -2.10
C ARG A 188 -5.35 -3.90 -2.69
N GLU A 189 -4.77 -4.76 -1.85
CA GLU A 189 -3.87 -5.83 -2.29
C GLU A 189 -4.62 -6.85 -3.15
N ALA A 190 -5.81 -7.28 -2.73
CA ALA A 190 -6.65 -8.21 -3.48
C ALA A 190 -7.07 -7.64 -4.85
N MET A 191 -7.12 -6.31 -4.97
CA MET A 191 -7.37 -5.59 -6.22
C MET A 191 -6.09 -5.33 -7.04
N GLY A 192 -4.92 -5.70 -6.54
CA GLY A 192 -3.64 -5.50 -7.23
C GLY A 192 -3.24 -4.03 -7.40
N ILE A 193 -3.85 -3.11 -6.64
CA ILE A 193 -3.66 -1.66 -6.80
C ILE A 193 -2.21 -1.26 -6.50
N ASP A 194 -1.57 -1.96 -5.56
CA ASP A 194 -0.21 -1.69 -5.12
C ASP A 194 0.86 -2.19 -6.10
N ASN A 195 0.49 -3.02 -7.09
CA ASN A 195 1.40 -3.49 -8.15
C ASN A 195 1.14 -2.76 -9.47
N VAL A 196 1.51 -1.48 -9.50
CA VAL A 196 1.29 -0.59 -10.65
C VAL A 196 1.92 -1.12 -11.94
N ASP A 197 3.03 -1.87 -11.86
CA ASP A 197 3.71 -2.44 -13.03
C ASP A 197 3.03 -3.69 -13.57
N ALA A 198 2.42 -4.53 -12.72
CA ALA A 198 1.54 -5.60 -13.19
C ALA A 198 0.26 -5.02 -13.77
N LEU A 199 -0.36 -4.05 -13.08
CA LEU A 199 -1.56 -3.38 -13.55
C LEU A 199 -1.33 -2.70 -14.91
N ARG A 200 -0.18 -2.06 -15.13
CA ARG A 200 0.17 -1.47 -16.43
C ARG A 200 0.25 -2.52 -17.55
N ARG A 201 0.81 -3.70 -17.26
CA ARG A 201 0.91 -4.80 -18.24
C ARG A 201 -0.47 -5.35 -18.56
N GLU A 202 -1.27 -5.63 -17.55
CA GLU A 202 -2.62 -6.18 -17.71
C GLU A 202 -3.54 -5.17 -18.40
N VAL A 203 -3.54 -3.90 -18.00
CA VAL A 203 -4.32 -2.85 -18.68
C VAL A 203 -3.95 -2.72 -20.15
N SER A 204 -2.68 -2.94 -20.52
CA SER A 204 -2.27 -2.95 -21.94
C SER A 204 -2.92 -4.08 -22.74
N GLU A 205 -3.18 -5.23 -22.13
CA GLU A 205 -3.91 -6.36 -22.73
C GLU A 205 -5.43 -6.13 -22.74
N ILE A 206 -5.97 -5.38 -21.77
CA ILE A 206 -7.39 -4.97 -21.71
C ILE A 206 -7.76 -4.02 -22.85
N ILE A 207 -6.79 -3.28 -23.40
CA ILE A 207 -6.99 -2.30 -24.48
C ILE A 207 -7.09 -2.94 -25.88
N ASP A 208 -7.11 -4.27 -26.00
CA ASP A 208 -7.55 -4.95 -27.24
C ASP A 208 -9.08 -4.87 -27.41
N LEU A 209 -9.61 -3.65 -27.43
CA LEU A 209 -11.00 -3.37 -27.72
C LEU A 209 -11.26 -3.60 -29.22
N PRO A 210 -12.34 -4.31 -29.60
CA PRO A 210 -12.70 -4.53 -31.00
C PRO A 210 -13.13 -3.26 -31.75
N VAL A 211 -13.17 -2.11 -31.05
CA VAL A 211 -13.59 -0.81 -31.58
C VAL A 211 -12.42 0.16 -31.47
N PRO A 212 -12.04 0.87 -32.55
CA PRO A 212 -10.98 1.88 -32.48
C PRO A 212 -11.37 2.99 -31.49
N LEU A 213 -10.56 3.15 -30.46
CA LEU A 213 -10.75 4.16 -29.43
C LEU A 213 -10.52 5.58 -30.00
N PRO A 214 -11.30 6.59 -29.57
CA PRO A 214 -11.02 7.98 -29.91
C PRO A 214 -9.63 8.42 -29.43
N GLU A 215 -8.94 9.20 -30.24
CA GLU A 215 -7.56 9.65 -29.98
C GLU A 215 -7.35 10.32 -28.60
N PRO A 216 -8.30 11.10 -28.05
CA PRO A 216 -8.19 11.63 -26.69
C PRO A 216 -8.17 10.55 -25.60
N VAL A 217 -8.97 9.49 -25.77
CA VAL A 217 -9.01 8.34 -24.84
C VAL A 217 -7.69 7.57 -24.93
N VAL A 218 -7.21 7.33 -26.15
CA VAL A 218 -5.91 6.69 -26.39
C VAL A 218 -4.78 7.49 -25.73
N LYS A 219 -4.77 8.82 -25.89
CA LYS A 219 -3.78 9.70 -25.22
C LYS A 219 -3.90 9.69 -23.70
N TRP A 220 -5.12 9.64 -23.16
CA TRP A 220 -5.33 9.52 -21.71
C TRP A 220 -4.79 8.19 -21.18
N VAL A 221 -5.17 7.08 -21.81
CA VAL A 221 -4.73 5.73 -21.47
C VAL A 221 -3.20 5.62 -21.50
N ILE A 222 -2.58 6.06 -22.61
CA ILE A 222 -1.13 6.00 -22.82
C ILE A 222 -0.36 6.94 -21.86
N GLY A 223 -0.90 8.14 -21.60
CA GLY A 223 -0.19 9.17 -20.85
C GLY A 223 -0.37 9.12 -19.33
N LYS A 224 -1.58 8.81 -18.84
CA LYS A 224 -1.95 8.92 -17.42
C LYS A 224 -2.94 7.85 -16.93
N GLY A 225 -3.42 6.98 -17.81
CA GLY A 225 -4.55 6.08 -17.54
C GLY A 225 -4.32 5.19 -16.32
N VAL A 226 -3.15 4.56 -16.22
CA VAL A 226 -2.83 3.66 -15.10
C VAL A 226 -2.75 4.42 -13.77
N SER A 227 -2.07 5.56 -13.70
CA SER A 227 -1.96 6.34 -12.46
C SER A 227 -3.31 6.93 -12.04
N ALA A 228 -4.13 7.37 -13.00
CA ALA A 228 -5.49 7.85 -12.73
C ALA A 228 -6.40 6.70 -12.26
N LEU A 229 -6.30 5.53 -12.89
CA LEU A 229 -7.03 4.32 -12.50
C LEU A 229 -6.66 3.89 -11.08
N VAL A 230 -5.36 3.85 -10.74
CA VAL A 230 -4.88 3.57 -9.37
C VAL A 230 -5.48 4.56 -8.36
N GLY A 231 -5.52 5.85 -8.69
CA GLY A 231 -6.16 6.86 -7.83
C GLY A 231 -7.64 6.61 -7.63
N ILE A 232 -8.37 6.31 -8.71
CA ILE A 232 -9.81 6.02 -8.70
C ILE A 232 -10.12 4.76 -7.88
N LEU A 233 -9.33 3.71 -8.06
CA LEU A 233 -9.52 2.44 -7.35
C LEU A 233 -9.27 2.61 -5.84
N ASN A 234 -8.22 3.36 -5.47
CA ASN A 234 -7.97 3.70 -4.07
C ASN A 234 -9.14 4.48 -3.45
N GLU A 235 -9.62 5.53 -4.13
CA GLU A 235 -10.76 6.32 -3.67
C GLU A 235 -12.03 5.46 -3.58
N ALA A 236 -12.24 4.52 -4.51
CA ALA A 236 -13.38 3.63 -4.50
C ALA A 236 -13.38 2.69 -3.27
N VAL A 237 -12.23 2.14 -2.90
CA VAL A 237 -12.09 1.30 -1.70
C VAL A 237 -12.44 2.10 -0.45
N ASP A 238 -11.89 3.31 -0.33
CA ASP A 238 -12.10 4.20 0.81
C ASP A 238 -13.57 4.59 0.99
N VAL A 239 -14.20 5.02 -0.10
CA VAL A 239 -15.63 5.38 -0.10
C VAL A 239 -16.48 4.17 0.26
N SER A 240 -16.21 3.01 -0.34
CA SER A 240 -17.00 1.79 -0.11
C SER A 240 -16.90 1.29 1.33
N LEU A 241 -15.72 1.32 1.92
CA LEU A 241 -15.53 0.95 3.32
C LEU A 241 -16.17 1.96 4.27
N ALA A 242 -16.08 3.27 3.97
CA ALA A 242 -16.73 4.29 4.77
C ALA A 242 -18.27 4.21 4.71
N GLU A 243 -18.84 3.89 3.55
CA GLU A 243 -20.29 3.73 3.37
C GLU A 243 -20.84 2.50 4.10
N CYS A 244 -20.07 1.41 4.13
CA CYS A 244 -20.52 0.11 4.68
C CYS A 244 -20.19 -0.07 6.17
N PHE A 245 -19.03 0.40 6.61
CA PHE A 245 -18.44 0.12 7.92
C PHE A 245 -17.99 1.38 8.68
N GLY A 246 -18.15 2.56 8.09
CA GLY A 246 -17.81 3.82 8.77
C GLY A 246 -18.75 4.15 9.94
N LYS A 247 -18.33 5.10 10.79
CA LYS A 247 -19.11 5.60 11.95
C LYS A 247 -20.49 6.16 11.57
N SER A 248 -20.69 6.49 10.30
CA SER A 248 -21.96 6.97 9.73
C SER A 248 -22.33 6.15 8.49
N ALA A 249 -22.23 4.82 8.61
CA ALA A 249 -22.54 3.89 7.53
C ALA A 249 -23.92 4.19 6.93
N SER A 250 -23.94 4.48 5.63
CA SER A 250 -25.15 4.78 4.86
C SER A 250 -25.78 3.52 4.28
N ARG A 251 -24.98 2.46 4.07
CA ARG A 251 -25.42 1.19 3.49
C ARG A 251 -25.21 0.05 4.49
N GLN A 252 -26.28 -0.70 4.75
CA GLN A 252 -26.18 -1.94 5.50
C GLN A 252 -25.77 -3.08 4.56
N VAL A 253 -24.58 -3.60 4.81
CA VAL A 253 -24.04 -4.82 4.18
C VAL A 253 -24.32 -5.99 5.11
N THR A 254 -24.86 -7.08 4.56
CA THR A 254 -25.15 -8.33 5.27
C THR A 254 -24.33 -9.52 4.76
N SER A 255 -23.83 -9.41 3.53
CA SER A 255 -22.98 -10.42 2.90
C SER A 255 -21.74 -9.78 2.25
N THR A 256 -20.71 -10.58 2.01
CA THR A 256 -19.53 -10.09 1.27
C THR A 256 -19.87 -9.71 -0.17
N ALA A 257 -20.87 -10.38 -0.78
CA ALA A 257 -21.41 -10.04 -2.09
C ALA A 257 -22.02 -8.64 -2.14
N ASP A 258 -22.73 -8.22 -1.08
CA ASP A 258 -23.29 -6.87 -0.98
C ASP A 258 -22.17 -5.82 -1.04
N PHE A 259 -21.05 -6.05 -0.34
CA PHE A 259 -19.90 -5.15 -0.36
C PHE A 259 -19.24 -5.08 -1.74
N GLN A 260 -19.06 -6.22 -2.41
CA GLN A 260 -18.50 -6.25 -3.77
C GLN A 260 -19.35 -5.43 -4.75
N GLU A 261 -20.67 -5.48 -4.62
CA GLU A 261 -21.56 -4.70 -5.45
C GLU A 261 -21.44 -3.20 -5.16
N VAL A 262 -21.36 -2.81 -3.88
CA VAL A 262 -21.08 -1.41 -3.50
C VAL A 262 -19.75 -0.95 -4.08
N LEU A 263 -18.70 -1.77 -3.97
CA LEU A 263 -17.37 -1.47 -4.51
C LEU A 263 -17.41 -1.26 -6.03
N ARG A 264 -18.07 -2.16 -6.78
CA ARG A 264 -18.23 -2.01 -8.23
C ARG A 264 -18.97 -0.74 -8.61
N VAL A 265 -20.07 -0.44 -7.92
CA VAL A 265 -20.86 0.77 -8.16
C VAL A 265 -20.01 2.02 -7.93
N ASN A 266 -19.22 2.06 -6.85
CA ASN A 266 -18.37 3.20 -6.53
C ASN A 266 -17.21 3.35 -7.54
N VAL A 267 -16.60 2.25 -7.99
CA VAL A 267 -15.59 2.27 -9.07
C VAL A 267 -16.19 2.84 -10.36
N VAL A 268 -17.37 2.37 -10.79
CA VAL A 268 -18.06 2.85 -12.00
C VAL A 268 -18.39 4.34 -11.87
N ALA A 269 -18.94 4.77 -10.73
CA ALA A 269 -19.30 6.18 -10.50
C ALA A 269 -18.08 7.11 -10.56
N LEU A 270 -16.95 6.72 -9.96
CA LEU A 270 -15.71 7.50 -9.99
C LEU A 270 -15.07 7.50 -11.38
N LEU A 271 -15.14 6.39 -12.12
CA LEU A 271 -14.70 6.34 -13.52
C LEU A 271 -15.52 7.27 -14.41
N HIS A 272 -16.85 7.29 -14.28
CA HIS A 272 -17.70 8.25 -15.01
C HIS A 272 -17.30 9.69 -14.70
N ARG A 273 -17.09 10.02 -13.43
CA ARG A 273 -16.64 11.36 -13.03
C ARG A 273 -15.27 11.74 -13.62
N SER A 274 -14.36 10.78 -13.77
CA SER A 274 -13.06 11.00 -14.40
C SER A 274 -13.14 11.07 -15.93
N MET A 275 -14.03 10.29 -16.55
CA MET A 275 -14.11 10.13 -18.01
C MET A 275 -15.00 11.16 -18.70
N THR A 276 -15.98 11.74 -17.99
CA THR A 276 -16.80 12.88 -18.47
C THR A 276 -15.96 14.08 -18.92
N VAL A 277 -14.69 14.15 -18.53
CA VAL A 277 -13.71 15.14 -19.01
C VAL A 277 -13.41 15.00 -20.51
N PHE A 278 -13.67 13.85 -21.13
CA PHE A 278 -13.29 13.56 -22.53
C PHE A 278 -14.38 13.84 -23.57
N LEU A 279 -15.56 14.36 -23.17
CA LEU A 279 -16.66 14.74 -24.08
C LEU A 279 -17.06 13.62 -25.06
N LEU A 280 -17.08 12.36 -24.59
CA LEU A 280 -17.55 11.23 -25.38
C LEU A 280 -19.08 11.20 -25.42
N PRO A 281 -19.70 10.63 -26.49
CA PRO A 281 -21.11 10.27 -26.43
C PRO A 281 -21.39 9.32 -25.27
N ALA A 282 -22.47 9.55 -24.53
CA ALA A 282 -22.79 8.80 -23.30
C ALA A 282 -22.77 7.27 -23.47
N PHE A 283 -23.28 6.76 -24.61
CA PHE A 283 -23.29 5.31 -24.88
C PHE A 283 -21.89 4.71 -25.06
N VAL A 284 -20.92 5.48 -25.59
CA VAL A 284 -19.53 5.03 -25.76
C VAL A 284 -18.82 5.03 -24.41
N GLU A 285 -19.08 6.05 -23.59
CA GLU A 285 -18.55 6.17 -22.24
C GLU A 285 -19.01 5.02 -21.34
N GLU A 286 -20.32 4.74 -21.32
CA GLU A 286 -20.90 3.62 -20.55
C GLU A 286 -20.33 2.27 -21.01
N PHE A 287 -20.25 2.04 -22.32
CA PHE A 287 -19.69 0.80 -22.86
C PHE A 287 -18.22 0.61 -22.49
N PHE A 288 -17.41 1.67 -22.61
CA PHE A 288 -15.99 1.61 -22.28
C PHE A 288 -15.78 1.36 -20.78
N ILE A 289 -16.48 2.10 -19.92
CA ILE A 289 -16.36 1.94 -18.46
C ILE A 289 -16.81 0.54 -18.04
N SER A 290 -17.96 0.07 -18.53
CA SER A 290 -18.44 -1.29 -18.27
C SER A 290 -17.39 -2.33 -18.66
N LYS A 291 -16.79 -2.22 -19.85
CA LYS A 291 -15.76 -3.16 -20.31
C LYS A 291 -14.48 -3.09 -19.49
N VAL A 292 -14.00 -1.90 -19.15
CA VAL A 292 -12.80 -1.75 -18.30
C VAL A 292 -13.04 -2.35 -16.93
N VAL A 293 -14.19 -2.06 -16.29
CA VAL A 293 -14.52 -2.57 -14.96
C VAL A 293 -14.71 -4.09 -14.98
N GLU A 294 -15.48 -4.64 -15.93
CA GLU A 294 -15.67 -6.08 -16.07
C GLU A 294 -14.34 -6.81 -16.25
N THR A 295 -13.48 -6.27 -17.11
CA THR A 295 -12.19 -6.90 -17.43
C THR A 295 -11.24 -6.79 -16.24
N TYR A 296 -11.17 -5.64 -15.59
CA TYR A 296 -10.36 -5.45 -14.38
C TYR A 296 -10.80 -6.36 -13.23
N PHE A 297 -12.10 -6.43 -12.92
CA PHE A 297 -12.60 -7.31 -11.87
C PHE A 297 -12.46 -8.81 -12.20
N LYS A 298 -12.33 -9.16 -13.48
CA LYS A 298 -12.14 -10.54 -13.91
C LYS A 298 -10.68 -10.99 -13.83
N PHE A 299 -9.74 -10.12 -14.18
CA PHE A 299 -8.33 -10.50 -14.34
C PHE A 299 -7.43 -10.01 -13.20
N CYS A 300 -7.72 -8.83 -12.64
CA CYS A 300 -6.85 -8.19 -11.66
C CYS A 300 -7.31 -8.41 -10.20
N VAL A 301 -8.59 -8.72 -9.99
CA VAL A 301 -9.20 -8.79 -8.66
C VAL A 301 -9.31 -10.23 -8.18
N THR A 302 -8.76 -10.49 -6.99
CA THR A 302 -8.88 -11.77 -6.28
C THR A 302 -10.07 -11.72 -5.33
N THR A 303 -11.23 -12.15 -5.83
CA THR A 303 -12.52 -12.08 -5.11
C THR A 303 -12.49 -12.77 -3.74
N SER A 304 -11.83 -13.92 -3.62
CA SER A 304 -11.72 -14.67 -2.37
C SER A 304 -11.04 -13.87 -1.26
N ARG A 305 -9.99 -13.10 -1.58
CA ARG A 305 -9.28 -12.25 -0.61
C ARG A 305 -10.13 -11.07 -0.14
N ILE A 306 -10.93 -10.48 -1.05
CA ILE A 306 -11.91 -9.45 -0.67
C ILE A 306 -12.96 -10.06 0.28
N ASP A 307 -13.46 -11.26 -0.04
CA ASP A 307 -14.43 -11.94 0.80
C ASP A 307 -13.89 -12.22 2.20
N THR A 308 -12.64 -12.69 2.32
CA THR A 308 -11.97 -12.87 3.62
C THR A 308 -11.86 -11.56 4.38
N ALA A 309 -11.35 -10.49 3.74
CA ALA A 309 -11.21 -9.16 4.35
C ALA A 309 -12.54 -8.61 4.88
N VAL A 310 -13.61 -8.75 4.10
CA VAL A 310 -14.95 -8.26 4.45
C VAL A 310 -15.64 -9.16 5.47
N ALA A 311 -15.42 -10.47 5.41
CA ALA A 311 -15.96 -11.41 6.39
C ALA A 311 -15.43 -11.10 7.80
N MET A 312 -14.16 -10.72 7.93
CA MET A 312 -13.60 -10.26 9.21
C MET A 312 -14.32 -9.02 9.75
N LEU A 313 -14.67 -8.06 8.89
CA LEU A 313 -15.46 -6.88 9.28
C LEU A 313 -16.92 -7.20 9.61
N LEU A 314 -17.52 -8.20 8.93
CA LEU A 314 -18.90 -8.61 9.17
C LEU A 314 -19.05 -9.39 10.48
N LYS A 315 -18.05 -10.20 10.88
CA LYS A 315 -18.03 -10.87 12.18
C LYS A 315 -17.96 -9.90 13.36
N ALA A 316 -17.38 -8.73 13.14
CA ALA A 316 -17.19 -7.67 14.13
C ALA A 316 -18.44 -6.81 14.41
N LYS A 317 -19.49 -6.98 13.61
CA LYS A 317 -20.71 -6.15 13.63
C LYS A 317 -21.82 -6.81 14.44
#